data_AF-A0A949DKQ1-F1
#
_entry.id   AF-A0A949DKQ1-F1
#
_cell.length_a   1.000
_cell.length_b   1.000
_cell.length_c   1.000
_cell.angle_alpha   90.00
_cell.angle_beta   90.00
_cell.angle_gamma   90.00
#
_symmetry.space_group_name_H-M   'P 1'
#
loop_
_entity.id
_entity.type
_entity.pdbx_description
1 polymer ?
#
loop_
_entity_poly.entity_id
_entity_poly.type
_entity_poly.pdbx_seq_one_letter_code
_entity_poly.pdbx_strand_id
1 'polypeptide(L)'
;MKMKKIKNEEAQKILNIYRFFHKDGNLYLTEDSNAVDDLYEAVVNAINDCGPLKAQLPYNEFVHPCKKVREGDAGWIGHFDERDNRRFFLSDIYDYLKLLYAQNKKL
;
A
#
# COMPACT_ATOMS: atom_id res chain seq x y z
N MET A 1 5.35 -9.06 22.76
CA MET A 1 4.43 -10.10 22.21
C MET A 1 4.85 -10.38 20.77
N LYS A 2 5.24 -11.61 20.39
CA LYS A 2 5.58 -11.91 18.97
C LYS A 2 4.28 -12.11 18.19
N MET A 3 3.93 -11.18 17.30
CA MET A 3 2.78 -11.36 16.41
C MET A 3 3.06 -12.52 15.45
N LYS A 4 2.13 -13.48 15.36
CA LYS A 4 2.21 -14.61 14.44
C LYS A 4 1.83 -14.09 13.05
N LYS A 5 2.80 -14.06 12.12
CA LYS A 5 2.57 -13.56 10.76
C LYS A 5 1.55 -14.44 10.03
N ILE A 6 0.61 -13.81 9.33
CA ILE A 6 -0.45 -14.47 8.57
C ILE A 6 0.05 -14.66 7.14
N LYS A 7 -0.07 -15.88 6.59
CA LYS A 7 0.21 -16.09 5.16
C LYS A 7 -0.98 -15.59 4.36
N ASN A 8 -0.75 -14.61 3.49
CA ASN A 8 -1.76 -14.09 2.57
C ASN A 8 -1.11 -13.78 1.23
N GLU A 9 -1.56 -14.44 0.15
CA GLU A 9 -1.00 -14.28 -1.20
C GLU A 9 -1.27 -12.89 -1.77
N GLU A 10 -2.41 -12.29 -1.47
CA GLU A 10 -2.77 -10.94 -1.92
C GLU A 10 -1.88 -9.89 -1.26
N ALA A 11 -1.56 -10.06 0.02
CA ALA A 11 -0.61 -9.19 0.71
C ALA A 11 0.78 -9.29 0.07
N GLN A 12 1.18 -10.50 -0.32
CA GLN A 12 2.44 -10.71 -1.01
C GLN A 12 2.45 -10.10 -2.42
N LYS A 13 1.30 -10.10 -3.14
CA LYS A 13 1.16 -9.40 -4.42
C LYS A 13 1.38 -7.91 -4.26
N ILE A 14 0.74 -7.26 -3.27
CA ILE A 14 0.94 -5.83 -3.00
C ILE A 14 2.41 -5.56 -2.65
N LEU A 15 3.02 -6.34 -1.74
CA LEU A 15 4.44 -6.19 -1.40
C LEU A 15 5.39 -6.37 -2.62
N ASN A 16 5.00 -7.17 -3.60
CA ASN A 16 5.78 -7.34 -4.83
C ASN A 16 5.69 -6.11 -5.76
N ILE A 17 4.60 -5.32 -5.71
CA ILE A 17 4.52 -4.03 -6.42
C ILE A 17 5.62 -3.11 -5.89
N TYR A 18 5.77 -2.96 -4.58
CA TYR A 18 6.85 -2.16 -3.98
C TYR A 18 8.24 -2.60 -4.43
N ARG A 19 8.49 -3.91 -4.49
CA ARG A 19 9.77 -4.47 -4.96
C ARG A 19 10.01 -4.17 -6.43
N PHE A 20 8.98 -4.26 -7.27
CA PHE A 20 9.08 -3.96 -8.70
C PHE A 20 9.48 -2.50 -8.93
N PHE A 21 8.94 -1.57 -8.14
CA PHE A 21 9.32 -0.15 -8.19
C PHE A 21 10.62 0.17 -7.44
N HIS A 22 11.35 -0.83 -6.91
CA HIS A 22 12.53 -0.65 -6.07
C HIS A 22 12.29 0.28 -4.85
N LYS A 23 11.07 0.27 -4.31
CA LYS A 23 10.65 1.09 -3.16
C LYS A 23 10.42 0.28 -1.88
N ASP A 24 10.98 -0.92 -1.77
CA ASP A 24 10.87 -1.77 -0.59
C ASP A 24 11.69 -1.22 0.60
N GLY A 25 11.20 -0.16 1.24
CA GLY A 25 11.83 0.50 2.39
C GLY A 25 12.57 1.80 2.08
N ASN A 26 12.46 2.32 0.85
CA ASN A 26 13.16 3.54 0.40
C ASN A 26 12.20 4.65 -0.10
N LEU A 27 10.92 4.61 0.29
CA LEU A 27 9.90 5.53 -0.22
C LEU A 27 10.15 7.01 0.09
N TYR A 28 10.82 7.32 1.20
CA TYR A 28 11.15 8.70 1.57
C TYR A 28 12.47 9.22 0.95
N LEU A 29 13.25 8.34 0.31
CA LEU A 29 14.55 8.69 -0.26
C LEU A 29 14.51 8.88 -1.78
N THR A 30 13.33 8.73 -2.40
CA THR A 30 13.19 8.83 -3.85
C THR A 30 12.86 10.25 -4.29
N GLU A 31 13.73 10.82 -5.13
CA GLU A 31 13.49 12.10 -5.81
C GLU A 31 12.63 11.92 -7.08
N ASP A 32 12.53 10.69 -7.61
CA ASP A 32 11.69 10.39 -8.77
C ASP A 32 10.21 10.40 -8.39
N SER A 33 9.54 11.50 -8.73
CA SER A 33 8.12 11.70 -8.45
C SER A 33 7.20 10.83 -9.30
N ASN A 34 7.58 10.54 -10.54
CA ASN A 34 6.73 9.74 -11.44
C ASN A 34 6.64 8.30 -10.92
N ALA A 35 7.74 7.76 -10.41
CA ALA A 35 7.75 6.45 -9.76
C ALA A 35 6.87 6.37 -8.49
N VAL A 36 6.68 7.50 -7.77
CA VAL A 36 5.77 7.54 -6.60
C VAL A 36 4.32 7.51 -7.05
N ASP A 37 4.00 8.26 -8.10
CA ASP A 37 2.64 8.35 -8.65
C ASP A 37 2.20 7.00 -9.25
N ASP A 38 3.07 6.37 -10.04
CA ASP A 38 2.82 5.04 -10.61
C ASP A 38 2.66 3.96 -9.52
N LEU A 39 3.51 4.01 -8.47
CA LEU A 39 3.40 3.09 -7.34
C LEU A 39 2.09 3.31 -6.57
N TYR A 40 1.71 4.57 -6.34
CA TYR A 40 0.46 4.93 -5.70
C TYR A 40 -0.73 4.34 -6.43
N GLU A 41 -0.85 4.58 -7.74
CA GLU A 41 -1.93 4.06 -8.57
C GLU A 41 -1.98 2.53 -8.56
N ALA A 42 -0.82 1.87 -8.68
CA ALA A 42 -0.74 0.41 -8.65
C ALA A 42 -1.21 -0.17 -7.31
N VAL A 43 -0.82 0.45 -6.19
CA VAL A 43 -1.20 -0.01 -4.84
C VAL A 43 -2.67 0.25 -4.55
N VAL A 44 -3.19 1.43 -4.89
CA VAL A 44 -4.62 1.75 -4.74
C VAL A 44 -5.48 0.76 -5.51
N ASN A 45 -5.11 0.45 -6.75
CA ASN A 45 -5.83 -0.54 -7.55
C ASN A 45 -5.73 -1.94 -6.94
N ALA A 46 -4.55 -2.37 -6.49
CA ALA A 46 -4.38 -3.67 -5.87
C ALA A 46 -5.21 -3.83 -4.56
N ILE A 47 -5.30 -2.78 -3.74
CA ILE A 47 -6.16 -2.78 -2.53
C ILE A 47 -7.63 -2.83 -2.92
N ASN A 48 -8.04 -2.07 -3.93
CA ASN A 48 -9.42 -2.10 -4.39
C ASN A 48 -9.81 -3.42 -5.07
N ASP A 49 -8.85 -4.19 -5.59
CA ASP A 49 -9.11 -5.46 -6.28
C ASP A 49 -8.85 -6.69 -5.41
N CYS A 50 -8.21 -6.53 -4.24
CA CYS A 50 -8.03 -7.64 -3.32
C CYS A 50 -9.37 -8.11 -2.72
N GLY A 51 -9.52 -9.42 -2.58
CA GLY A 51 -10.71 -10.06 -2.06
C GLY A 51 -10.61 -10.26 -0.55
N PRO A 52 -10.25 -11.45 -0.05
CA PRO A 52 -10.16 -11.73 1.38
C PRO A 52 -9.27 -10.78 2.19
N LEU A 53 -8.19 -10.25 1.60
CA LEU A 53 -7.32 -9.30 2.26
C LEU A 53 -8.03 -7.98 2.60
N LYS A 54 -8.94 -7.51 1.74
CA LYS A 54 -9.65 -6.25 1.96
C LYS A 54 -10.42 -6.24 3.28
N ALA A 55 -10.99 -7.38 3.67
CA ALA A 55 -11.69 -7.53 4.94
C ALA A 55 -10.77 -7.55 6.18
N GLN A 56 -9.46 -7.71 5.97
CA GLN A 56 -8.45 -7.76 7.03
C GLN A 56 -7.69 -6.42 7.17
N LEU A 57 -7.69 -5.61 6.12
CA LEU A 57 -7.07 -4.29 6.14
C LEU A 57 -7.88 -3.30 7.00
N PRO A 58 -7.21 -2.42 7.76
CA PRO A 58 -7.84 -1.27 8.40
C PRO A 58 -8.68 -0.47 7.41
N TYR A 59 -9.99 -0.41 7.69
CA TYR A 59 -10.94 0.06 6.71
C TYR A 59 -10.81 1.57 6.48
N ASN A 60 -10.70 2.38 7.54
CA ASN A 60 -10.70 3.83 7.42
C ASN A 60 -9.38 4.36 6.84
N GLU A 61 -8.29 3.64 7.09
CA GLU A 61 -6.93 4.05 6.76
C GLU A 61 -6.51 3.60 5.36
N PHE A 62 -6.99 2.43 4.90
CA PHE A 62 -6.53 1.85 3.63
C PHE A 62 -7.66 1.56 2.64
N VAL A 63 -8.73 0.90 3.09
CA VAL A 63 -9.79 0.43 2.16
C VAL A 63 -10.68 1.58 1.72
N HIS A 64 -11.14 2.39 2.66
CA HIS A 64 -12.05 3.51 2.41
C HIS A 64 -11.42 4.57 1.50
N PRO A 65 -10.18 5.03 1.74
CA PRO A 65 -9.52 6.00 0.86
C PRO A 65 -9.37 5.46 -0.57
N CYS A 66 -8.89 4.22 -0.73
CA CYS A 66 -8.75 3.60 -2.06
C CYS A 66 -10.09 3.52 -2.80
N LYS A 67 -11.14 3.10 -2.09
CA LYS A 67 -12.49 3.01 -2.66
C LYS A 67 -12.98 4.37 -3.12
N LYS A 68 -12.79 5.41 -2.30
CA LYS A 68 -13.23 6.78 -2.59
C LYS A 68 -12.52 7.40 -3.78
N VAL A 69 -11.20 7.18 -3.88
CA VAL A 69 -10.42 7.58 -5.06
C VAL A 69 -10.96 6.92 -6.32
N ARG A 70 -11.22 5.60 -6.29
CA ARG A 70 -11.82 4.88 -7.44
C ARG A 70 -13.22 5.37 -7.81
N GLU A 71 -14.02 5.77 -6.82
CA GLU A 71 -15.37 6.32 -7.01
C GLU A 71 -15.37 7.75 -7.57
N GLY A 72 -14.21 8.40 -7.70
CA GLY A 72 -14.12 9.78 -8.18
C GLY A 72 -14.41 10.82 -7.09
N ASP A 73 -14.28 10.48 -5.81
CA ASP A 73 -14.52 11.40 -4.71
C ASP A 73 -13.48 12.54 -4.72
N ALA A 74 -13.95 13.77 -5.02
CA ALA A 74 -13.08 14.92 -5.18
C ALA A 74 -12.28 15.28 -3.92
N GLY A 75 -12.82 14.98 -2.72
CA GLY A 75 -12.12 15.24 -1.46
C GLY A 75 -10.92 14.33 -1.29
N TRP A 76 -11.10 13.03 -1.54
CA TRP A 76 -10.01 12.06 -1.47
C TRP A 76 -9.00 12.20 -2.61
N ILE A 77 -9.47 12.50 -3.82
CA ILE A 77 -8.57 12.81 -4.95
C ILE A 77 -7.70 14.03 -4.60
N GLY A 78 -8.33 15.14 -4.17
CA GLY A 78 -7.61 16.36 -3.78
C GLY A 78 -6.65 16.14 -2.61
N HIS A 79 -7.02 15.31 -1.64
CA HIS A 79 -6.12 14.91 -0.57
C HIS A 79 -4.86 14.21 -1.10
N PHE A 80 -5.00 13.33 -2.09
CA PHE A 80 -3.88 12.63 -2.69
C PHE A 80 -3.18 13.39 -3.83
N ASP A 81 -3.66 14.55 -4.27
CA ASP A 81 -2.88 15.42 -5.17
C ASP A 81 -1.60 15.92 -4.49
N GLU A 82 -1.62 16.03 -3.15
CA GLU A 82 -0.41 16.25 -2.36
C GLU A 82 0.46 14.99 -2.35
N ARG A 83 1.61 15.06 -3.03
CA ARG A 83 2.55 13.93 -3.13
C ARG A 83 3.02 13.38 -1.78
N ASP A 84 3.09 14.21 -0.75
CA ASP A 84 3.47 13.74 0.58
C ASP A 84 2.39 12.84 1.20
N ASN A 85 1.11 13.12 0.95
CA ASN A 85 0.02 12.24 1.37
C ASN A 85 0.10 10.88 0.65
N ARG A 86 0.50 10.84 -0.64
CA ARG A 86 0.79 9.58 -1.33
C ARG A 86 1.94 8.84 -0.68
N ARG A 87 3.04 9.52 -0.33
CA ARG A 87 4.21 8.91 0.33
C ARG A 87 3.86 8.33 1.69
N PHE A 88 3.13 9.09 2.52
CA PHE A 88 2.69 8.62 3.82
C PHE A 88 1.79 7.39 3.69
N PHE A 89 0.78 7.46 2.83
CA PHE A 89 -0.11 6.33 2.57
C PHE A 89 0.66 5.07 2.12
N LEU A 90 1.56 5.23 1.14
CA LEU A 90 2.38 4.15 0.61
C LEU A 90 3.32 3.56 1.67
N SER A 91 3.89 4.38 2.54
CA SER A 91 4.72 3.94 3.65
C SER A 91 3.90 3.13 4.66
N ASP A 92 2.76 3.67 5.08
CA ASP A 92 1.94 3.07 6.13
C ASP A 92 1.42 1.68 5.72
N ILE A 93 0.91 1.55 4.50
CA ILE A 93 0.45 0.25 4.01
C ILE A 93 1.61 -0.73 3.80
N TYR A 94 2.78 -0.25 3.32
CA TYR A 94 3.95 -1.11 3.19
C TYR A 94 4.39 -1.68 4.54
N ASP A 95 4.53 -0.82 5.55
CA ASP A 95 4.94 -1.23 6.89
C ASP A 95 3.90 -2.14 7.55
N TYR A 96 2.62 -1.82 7.42
CA TYR A 96 1.52 -2.67 7.88
C TYR A 96 1.61 -4.07 7.26
N LEU A 97 1.74 -4.15 5.93
CA LEU A 97 1.82 -5.42 5.21
C LEU A 97 3.09 -6.20 5.59
N LYS A 98 4.22 -5.50 5.73
CA LYS A 98 5.50 -6.11 6.09
C LYS A 98 5.49 -6.68 7.51
N LEU A 99 4.91 -5.97 8.47
CA LEU A 99 4.83 -6.40 9.86
C LEU A 99 3.96 -7.65 10.02
N LEU A 100 2.82 -7.68 9.32
CA LEU A 100 1.81 -8.73 9.52
C LEU A 100 1.93 -9.92 8.57
N TYR A 101 2.39 -9.70 7.33
CA TYR A 101 2.28 -10.70 6.27
C TYR A 101 3.62 -11.05 5.59
N ALA A 102 4.67 -10.24 5.72
CA ALA A 102 5.95 -10.58 5.08
C ALA A 102 6.54 -11.85 5.70
N GLN A 103 6.73 -12.89 4.89
CA GLN A 103 7.38 -14.11 5.36
C GLN A 103 8.83 -13.81 5.75
N ASN A 104 9.27 -14.27 6.93
CA ASN A 104 10.70 -14.35 7.21
C ASN A 104 11.25 -15.43 6.26
N LYS A 105 11.95 -15.03 5.20
CA LYS A 105 12.90 -15.95 4.59
C LYS A 105 13.97 -16.21 5.65
N LYS A 106 13.88 -17.35 6.34
CA LYS A 106 15.11 -17.95 6.86
C LYS A 106 15.94 -18.26 5.60
N LEU A 107 17.04 -17.52 5.45
CA LEU A 107 18.15 -17.95 4.61
C LEU A 107 18.62 -19.32 5.11
#